data_AF-A0A380E2P6-F1
#
_entry.id   AF-A0A380E2P6-F1
#
_cell.length_a   1.000
_cell.length_b   1.000
_cell.length_c   1.000
_cell.angle_alpha   90.00
_cell.angle_beta   90.00
_cell.angle_gamma   90.00
#
_symmetry.space_group_name_H-M   'P 1'
#
loop_
_entity.id
_entity.type
_entity.pdbx_description
1 polymer ?
#
loop_
_entity_poly.entity_id
_entity_poly.type
_entity_poly.pdbx_seq_one_letter_code
_entity_poly.pdbx_strand_id
1 'polypeptide(L)'
;MALSGILNPALKNIFDRERPTLLRLIDITGFSFPSGHAMGSTAYFGSGIYLLNRLNQGNSKGILIGLCAAMILLISISRVYLGVHYPTDIIAGIIGGVFCIILSTLLLRNKLIN
;
A
#
# COMPACT_ATOMS: atom_id res chain seq x y z
N MET A 1 -6.33 6.54 -2.90
CA MET A 1 -7.20 5.56 -2.18
C MET A 1 -8.25 4.92 -3.07
N ALA A 2 -9.01 5.66 -3.88
CA ALA A 2 -10.02 5.08 -4.77
C ALA A 2 -9.45 4.01 -5.72
N LEU A 3 -8.35 4.33 -6.42
CA LEU A 3 -7.72 3.40 -7.38
C LEU A 3 -7.25 2.09 -6.73
N SER A 4 -6.59 2.16 -5.57
CA SER A 4 -6.16 0.97 -4.82
C SER A 4 -7.35 0.16 -4.28
N GLY A 5 -8.45 0.82 -3.93
CA GLY A 5 -9.69 0.16 -3.48
C GLY A 5 -10.42 -0.62 -4.57
N ILE A 6 -10.20 -0.27 -5.85
CA ILE A 6 -10.74 -0.99 -7.01
C ILE A 6 -9.74 -2.06 -7.48
N LEU A 7 -8.46 -1.71 -7.56
CA LEU A 7 -7.42 -2.62 -8.06
C LEU A 7 -7.22 -3.83 -7.13
N ASN A 8 -7.24 -3.64 -5.81
CA ASN A 8 -6.96 -4.75 -4.89
C ASN A 8 -8.00 -5.88 -4.96
N PRO A 9 -9.33 -5.60 -4.89
CA PRO A 9 -10.34 -6.65 -5.05
C PRO A 9 -10.31 -7.31 -6.44
N ALA A 10 -10.08 -6.52 -7.49
CA ALA A 10 -9.97 -7.06 -8.85
C ALA A 10 -8.83 -8.09 -8.96
N LEU A 11 -7.63 -7.74 -8.47
CA LEU A 11 -6.49 -8.66 -8.48
C LEU A 11 -6.73 -9.89 -7.57
N LYS A 12 -7.40 -9.71 -6.43
CA LYS A 12 -7.76 -10.83 -5.55
C LYS A 12 -8.57 -11.90 -6.26
N ASN A 13 -9.58 -11.49 -7.04
CA ASN A 13 -10.43 -12.42 -7.77
C ASN A 13 -9.74 -13.03 -9.01
N ILE A 14 -8.68 -12.39 -9.53
CA ILE A 14 -7.90 -12.92 -10.65
C ILE A 14 -6.92 -14.00 -10.17
N PHE A 15 -6.23 -13.76 -9.05
CA PHE A 15 -5.19 -14.66 -8.55
C PHE A 15 -5.71 -15.74 -7.61
N ASP A 16 -6.84 -15.52 -6.95
CA ASP A 16 -7.56 -16.50 -6.12
C ASP A 16 -6.71 -17.18 -5.03
N ARG A 17 -5.63 -16.52 -4.61
CA ARG A 17 -4.63 -17.16 -3.75
C ARG A 17 -5.18 -17.38 -2.35
N GLU A 18 -5.08 -18.61 -1.86
CA GLU A 18 -5.38 -18.93 -0.47
C GLU A 18 -4.45 -18.22 0.52
N ARG A 19 -4.93 -18.04 1.75
CA ARG A 19 -4.14 -17.42 2.84
C ARG A 19 -3.30 -18.45 3.57
N PRO A 20 -2.22 -18.01 4.25
CA PRO A 20 -1.55 -18.87 5.21
C PRO A 20 -2.55 -19.39 6.26
N THR A 21 -2.42 -20.68 6.57
CA THR A 21 -3.21 -21.40 7.57
C THR A 21 -2.40 -21.68 8.84
N LEU A 22 -1.06 -21.75 8.72
CA LEU A 22 -0.15 -21.99 9.83
C LEU A 22 -0.03 -20.74 10.73
N LEU A 23 -0.14 -20.93 12.05
CA LEU A 23 0.09 -19.90 13.08
C LEU A 23 -0.74 -18.61 12.89
N ARG A 24 -1.94 -18.74 12.34
CA ARG A 24 -2.85 -17.60 12.18
C ARG A 24 -3.32 -17.10 13.54
N LEU A 25 -3.06 -15.82 13.83
CA LEU A 25 -3.48 -15.19 15.10
C LEU A 25 -4.88 -14.59 15.05
N ILE A 26 -5.41 -14.33 13.84
CA ILE A 26 -6.76 -13.77 13.66
C ILE A 26 -7.45 -14.37 12.44
N ASP A 27 -8.77 -14.55 12.54
CA ASP A 27 -9.58 -15.06 11.44
C ASP A 27 -10.02 -13.98 10.47
N ILE A 28 -9.71 -14.20 9.20
CA ILE A 28 -10.05 -13.33 8.08
C ILE A 28 -10.43 -14.20 6.87
N THR A 29 -11.50 -13.80 6.19
CA THR A 29 -12.00 -14.41 4.96
C THR A 29 -11.42 -13.75 3.69
N GLY A 30 -11.64 -14.41 2.55
CA GLY A 30 -11.20 -13.94 1.23
C GLY A 30 -9.71 -14.16 0.93
N PHE A 31 -9.33 -13.91 -0.33
CA PHE A 31 -8.01 -14.23 -0.87
C PHE A 31 -6.87 -13.45 -0.24
N SER A 32 -5.66 -14.01 -0.31
CA SER A 32 -4.44 -13.43 0.27
C SER A 32 -3.79 -12.41 -0.66
N PHE A 33 -3.75 -12.67 -1.96
CA PHE A 33 -2.94 -11.89 -2.89
C PHE A 33 -3.75 -10.88 -3.70
N PRO A 34 -3.27 -9.63 -3.88
CA PRO A 34 -2.21 -8.97 -3.11
C PRO A 34 -2.74 -8.45 -1.76
N SER A 35 -1.84 -8.14 -0.82
CA SER A 35 -2.23 -7.59 0.49
C SER A 35 -2.89 -6.21 0.36
N GLY A 36 -4.15 -6.12 0.76
CA GLY A 36 -4.90 -4.86 0.75
C GLY A 36 -4.39 -3.85 1.76
N HIS A 37 -3.91 -4.29 2.92
CA HIS A 37 -3.30 -3.41 3.92
C HIS A 37 -1.99 -2.81 3.40
N ALA A 38 -1.13 -3.62 2.77
CA ALA A 38 0.12 -3.15 2.20
C ALA A 38 -0.13 -2.19 1.01
N MET A 39 -1.08 -2.52 0.14
CA MET A 39 -1.45 -1.66 -0.99
C MET A 39 -2.07 -0.33 -0.53
N GLY A 40 -3.02 -0.39 0.40
CA GLY A 40 -3.70 0.79 0.93
C GLY A 40 -2.77 1.70 1.73
N SER A 41 -1.95 1.15 2.63
CA SER A 41 -0.99 1.93 3.41
C SER A 41 0.04 2.59 2.50
N THR A 42 0.57 1.87 1.50
CA THR A 42 1.49 2.41 0.50
C THR A 42 0.82 3.52 -0.29
N ALA A 43 -0.40 3.32 -0.80
CA ALA A 43 -1.12 4.34 -1.53
C ALA A 43 -1.37 5.61 -0.70
N TYR A 44 -1.68 5.48 0.59
CA TYR A 44 -1.94 6.61 1.49
C TYR A 44 -0.65 7.34 1.89
N PHE A 45 0.24 6.65 2.63
CA PHE A 45 1.46 7.26 3.15
C PHE A 45 2.47 7.57 2.05
N GLY A 46 2.53 6.76 0.98
CA GLY A 46 3.35 7.04 -0.20
C GLY A 46 2.90 8.27 -0.96
N SER A 47 1.59 8.53 -1.06
CA SER A 47 1.09 9.82 -1.59
C SER A 47 1.52 10.98 -0.69
N GLY A 48 1.47 10.79 0.64
CA GLY A 48 2.01 11.75 1.61
C GLY A 48 3.49 12.06 1.37
N ILE A 49 4.32 11.03 1.19
CA ILE A 49 5.75 11.18 0.86
C ILE A 49 5.93 11.94 -0.46
N TYR A 50 5.15 11.62 -1.49
CA TYR A 50 5.20 12.34 -2.77
C TYR A 50 4.88 13.82 -2.60
N LEU A 51 3.81 14.16 -1.86
CA LEU A 51 3.41 15.54 -1.60
C LEU A 51 4.43 16.29 -0.74
N LEU A 52 4.95 15.67 0.32
CA LEU A 52 6.02 16.24 1.15
C LEU A 52 7.27 16.54 0.33
N ASN A 53 7.60 15.68 -0.64
CA ASN A 53 8.73 15.92 -1.54
C ASN A 53 8.51 17.09 -2.48
N ARG A 54 7.26 17.36 -2.90
CA ARG A 54 6.91 18.45 -3.81
C ARG A 54 6.70 19.79 -3.12
N LEU A 55 6.06 19.80 -1.95
CA LEU A 55 5.52 21.01 -1.33
C LEU A 55 6.31 21.49 -0.11
N ASN A 56 7.03 20.61 0.58
CA ASN A 56 7.71 20.95 1.82
C ASN A 56 9.23 21.08 1.62
N GLN A 57 9.79 22.22 2.00
CA GLN A 57 11.24 22.49 1.97
C GLN A 57 11.83 22.69 3.38
N GLY A 58 11.02 22.52 4.44
CA GLY A 58 11.45 22.72 5.82
C GLY A 58 12.29 21.56 6.38
N ASN A 59 13.01 21.85 7.47
CA ASN A 59 13.92 20.90 8.14
C ASN A 59 13.22 19.63 8.66
N SER A 60 11.90 19.65 8.86
CA SER A 60 11.12 18.50 9.34
C SER A 60 10.78 17.47 8.25
N LYS A 61 11.06 17.77 6.98
CA LYS A 61 10.73 16.91 5.83
C LYS A 61 11.24 15.47 6.01
N GLY A 62 12.50 15.31 6.40
CA GLY A 62 13.11 13.99 6.57
C GLY A 62 12.40 13.14 7.62
N ILE A 63 12.03 13.76 8.75
CA ILE A 63 11.31 13.10 9.85
C ILE A 63 9.93 12.63 9.37
N LEU A 64 9.18 13.49 8.68
CA LEU A 64 7.84 13.15 8.18
C LEU A 64 7.86 12.03 7.13
N ILE A 65 8.85 12.05 6.23
CA ILE A 65 9.05 10.96 5.25
C ILE A 65 9.39 9.66 5.98
N GLY A 66 10.29 9.72 6.97
CA GLY A 66 10.66 8.57 7.79
C GLY A 66 9.46 7.97 8.52
N LEU A 67 8.60 8.79 9.12
CA LEU A 67 7.37 8.35 9.78
C LEU A 67 6.39 7.69 8.80
N CYS A 68 6.20 8.25 7.61
CA CYS A 68 5.35 7.65 6.58
C CYS A 68 5.88 6.28 6.13
N ALA A 69 7.20 6.18 5.87
CA ALA A 69 7.84 4.93 5.50
C ALA A 69 7.74 3.89 6.61
N ALA A 70 7.97 4.29 7.86
CA ALA A 70 7.82 3.44 9.03
C ALA A 70 6.39 2.89 9.16
N MET A 71 5.36 3.71 8.93
CA MET A 71 3.97 3.24 8.94
C MET A 71 3.67 2.21 7.85
N ILE A 72 4.18 2.39 6.63
CA ILE A 72 4.02 1.38 5.56
C ILE A 72 4.64 0.05 5.99
N LEU A 73 5.85 0.08 6.55
CA LEU A 73 6.57 -1.11 7.01
C LEU A 73 5.86 -1.78 8.19
N LEU A 74 5.49 -1.03 9.23
CA LEU A 74 4.84 -1.58 10.42
C LEU A 74 3.50 -2.23 10.09
N ILE A 75 2.68 -1.58 9.25
CA ILE A 75 1.40 -2.15 8.78
C ILE A 75 1.67 -3.42 7.97
N SER A 76 2.66 -3.40 7.07
CA SER A 76 3.02 -4.55 6.23
C SER A 76 3.51 -5.76 7.04
N ILE A 77 4.44 -5.52 7.97
CA ILE A 77 5.01 -6.55 8.85
C ILE A 77 3.93 -7.15 9.75
N SER A 78 3.02 -6.32 10.29
CA SER A 78 1.91 -6.80 11.11
C SER A 78 1.09 -7.88 10.41
N ARG A 79 0.97 -7.82 9.07
CA ARG A 79 0.19 -8.79 8.31
C ARG A 79 0.86 -10.15 8.18
N VAL A 80 2.18 -10.16 8.08
CA VAL A 80 2.97 -11.40 8.10
C VAL A 80 2.97 -11.96 9.52
N TYR A 81 3.19 -11.11 10.51
CA TYR A 81 3.16 -11.48 11.93
C TYR A 81 1.84 -12.15 12.33
N LEU A 82 0.70 -11.58 11.91
CA LEU A 82 -0.63 -12.14 12.18
C LEU A 82 -0.93 -13.44 11.43
N GLY A 83 -0.02 -13.90 10.56
CA GLY A 83 -0.17 -15.16 9.82
C GLY A 83 -1.28 -15.11 8.76
N VAL A 84 -1.58 -13.94 8.18
CA VAL A 84 -2.70 -13.79 7.23
C VAL A 84 -2.27 -13.52 5.78
N HIS A 85 -0.98 -13.24 5.57
CA HIS A 85 -0.40 -12.90 4.27
C HIS A 85 1.02 -13.45 4.19
N TYR A 86 1.39 -13.93 3.00
CA TYR A 86 2.77 -14.26 2.68
C TYR A 86 3.59 -13.00 2.43
N PRO A 87 4.93 -13.02 2.63
CA PRO A 87 5.79 -11.88 2.27
C PRO A 87 5.61 -11.42 0.81
N THR A 88 5.36 -12.35 -0.12
CA THR A 88 5.09 -12.04 -1.53
C THR A 88 3.82 -11.21 -1.73
N ASP A 89 2.79 -11.43 -0.89
CA ASP A 89 1.53 -10.68 -0.97
C ASP A 89 1.75 -9.22 -0.56
N ILE A 90 2.67 -9.01 0.38
CA ILE A 90 3.10 -7.69 0.85
C ILE A 90 3.86 -6.95 -0.26
N ILE A 91 4.85 -7.61 -0.87
CA ILE A 91 5.64 -7.02 -1.96
C ILE A 91 4.73 -6.59 -3.11
N ALA A 92 3.81 -7.47 -3.54
CA ALA A 92 2.85 -7.15 -4.58
C ALA A 92 1.88 -6.03 -4.17
N GLY A 93 1.46 -6.01 -2.89
CA GLY A 93 0.65 -4.93 -2.35
C GLY A 93 1.37 -3.58 -2.44
N ILE A 94 2.64 -3.51 -2.02
CA ILE A 94 3.46 -2.29 -2.11
C ILE A 94 3.61 -1.85 -3.57
N ILE A 95 3.97 -2.76 -4.48
CA ILE A 95 4.10 -2.46 -5.92
C ILE A 95 2.78 -1.90 -6.48
N GLY A 96 1.65 -2.54 -6.15
CA GLY A 96 0.33 -2.06 -6.57
C GLY A 96 -0.04 -0.70 -5.99
N GLY A 97 0.39 -0.41 -4.76
CA GLY A 97 0.20 0.89 -4.13
C GLY A 97 1.02 1.99 -4.83
N VAL A 98 2.28 1.71 -5.15
CA VAL A 98 3.16 2.60 -5.92
C VAL A 98 2.58 2.84 -7.32
N PHE A 99 2.14 1.79 -8.01
CA PHE A 99 1.46 1.91 -9.30
C PHE A 99 0.25 2.85 -9.20
N CYS A 100 -0.57 2.71 -8.16
CA CYS A 100 -1.72 3.59 -7.95
C CYS A 100 -1.32 5.05 -7.77
N ILE A 101 -0.21 5.32 -7.06
CA ILE A 101 0.31 6.68 -6.88
C ILE A 101 0.74 7.24 -8.23
N ILE A 102 1.57 6.51 -8.98
CA ILE A 102 2.07 6.94 -10.29
C ILE A 102 0.90 7.24 -11.23
N LEU A 103 -0.04 6.30 -11.37
CA LEU A 103 -1.20 6.49 -12.24
C LEU A 103 -2.04 7.69 -11.80
N SER A 104 -2.29 7.86 -10.50
CA SER A 104 -3.01 9.03 -9.99
C SER A 104 -2.29 10.34 -10.32
N THR A 105 -0.97 10.39 -10.19
CA THR A 105 -0.20 11.59 -10.53
C THR A 105 -0.22 11.89 -12.03
N LEU A 106 -0.16 10.86 -12.88
CA LEU A 106 -0.26 11.03 -14.34
C LEU A 106 -1.64 11.55 -14.76
N LEU A 107 -2.71 11.00 -14.19
CA LEU A 107 -4.08 11.44 -14.46
C LEU A 107 -4.34 12.88 -13.98
N LEU A 108 -3.77 13.26 -12.83
CA LEU A 108 -3.93 14.59 -12.25
C LEU A 108 -2.94 15.62 -12.82
N ARG A 109 -1.88 15.19 -13.50
CA ARG A 109 -0.84 16.07 -14.06
C ARG A 109 -1.43 17.15 -14.97
N ASN A 110 -2.42 16.80 -15.79
CA ASN A 110 -3.06 17.73 -16.73
C ASN A 110 -3.97 18.76 -16.04
N LYS A 111 -4.37 18.53 -14.77
CA LYS A 111 -5.20 19.46 -13.98
C LYS A 111 -4.39 20.36 -13.04
N LEU A 112 -3.09 20.08 -12.85
CA LEU A 112 -2.22 20.83 -11.93
C LEU A 112 -1.28 21.82 -12.65
N ILE A 113 -1.23 21.78 -13.99
CA ILE A 113 -0.37 22.63 -14.83
C ILE A 113 -1.19 23.68 -15.61
N ASN A 114 -2.53 23.57 -15.61
CA ASN A 114 -3.46 24.60 -16.05
C ASN A 114 -4.10 25.25 -14.82
#